data_AF-A0A4R2THR2-F1
#
_entry.id   AF-A0A4R2THR2-F1
#
_cell.length_a   1.000
_cell.length_b   1.000
_cell.length_c   1.000
_cell.angle_alpha   90.00
_cell.angle_beta   90.00
_cell.angle_gamma   90.00
#
_symmetry.space_group_name_H-M   'P 1'
#
loop_
_entity.id
_entity.type
_entity.pdbx_description
1 polymer ?
#
loop_
_entity_poly.entity_id
_entity_poly.type
_entity_poly.pdbx_seq_one_letter_code
_entity_poly.pdbx_strand_id
1 'polypeptide(L)'
;MFLVKHINRYVNANVTQRVDSGARDQWNRSGTGRNAVGDCEDLAIEKRLRLIEAGFPAQDLYFAIGYQRRAGLHLVLVARTEQGDYVLDSRTPYINFWAKAPYVWIMRQSTGQSDVWRSTLPVSSPYSAPVRHMAATEIDAAALRS
;
A
#
# COMPACT_ATOMS: atom_id res chain seq x y z
N MET A 1 -15.14 11.25 -0.71
CA MET A 1 -14.89 10.07 -1.57
C MET A 1 -14.36 10.40 -2.97
N PHE A 2 -14.80 11.46 -3.67
CA PHE A 2 -14.28 11.83 -5.00
C PHE A 2 -12.75 11.98 -5.05
N LEU A 3 -12.16 12.62 -4.03
CA LEU A 3 -10.72 12.83 -3.93
C LEU A 3 -9.91 11.51 -3.95
N VAL A 4 -10.29 10.55 -3.09
CA VAL A 4 -9.62 9.24 -2.98
C VAL A 4 -9.65 8.47 -4.32
N LYS A 5 -10.81 8.45 -4.98
CA LYS A 5 -10.97 7.83 -6.30
C LYS A 5 -10.11 8.52 -7.36
N HIS A 6 -10.12 9.85 -7.35
CA HIS A 6 -9.38 10.67 -8.31
C HIS A 6 -7.88 10.41 -8.19
N ILE A 7 -7.31 10.48 -6.99
CA ILE A 7 -5.87 10.28 -6.79
C ILE A 7 -5.45 8.85 -7.14
N ASN A 8 -6.22 7.83 -6.75
CA ASN A 8 -5.90 6.45 -7.15
C ASN A 8 -5.79 6.31 -8.67
N ARG A 9 -6.80 6.81 -9.39
CA ARG A 9 -6.82 6.76 -10.85
C ARG A 9 -5.69 7.58 -11.47
N TYR A 10 -5.45 8.79 -10.94
CA TYR A 10 -4.45 9.70 -11.46
C TYR A 10 -3.04 9.09 -11.36
N VAL A 11 -2.66 8.56 -10.19
CA VAL A 11 -1.35 7.94 -10.02
C VAL A 11 -1.20 6.70 -10.89
N ASN A 12 -2.20 5.80 -10.90
CA ASN A 12 -2.14 4.59 -11.74
C ASN A 12 -2.04 4.89 -13.24
N ALA A 13 -2.55 6.05 -13.69
CA ALA A 13 -2.47 6.46 -15.09
C ALA A 13 -1.18 7.22 -15.45
N ASN A 14 -0.48 7.77 -14.46
CA ASN A 14 0.67 8.67 -14.67
C ASN A 14 1.99 8.12 -14.11
N VAL A 15 2.02 6.86 -13.67
CA VAL A 15 3.22 6.14 -13.24
C VAL A 15 3.25 4.79 -13.94
N THR A 16 4.36 4.49 -14.62
CA THR A 16 4.55 3.19 -15.27
C THR A 16 4.94 2.18 -14.21
N GLN A 17 4.04 1.27 -13.86
CA GLN A 17 4.35 0.24 -12.86
C GLN A 17 5.34 -0.79 -13.43
N ARG A 18 6.46 -0.99 -12.74
CA ARG A 18 7.46 -2.03 -13.06
C ARG A 18 7.96 -2.65 -11.77
N VAL A 19 7.96 -3.98 -11.70
CA VAL A 19 8.59 -4.71 -10.59
C VAL A 19 10.10 -4.49 -10.69
N ASP A 20 10.73 -3.97 -9.63
CA ASP A 20 12.19 -3.93 -9.62
C ASP A 20 12.74 -5.35 -9.43
N SER A 21 13.73 -5.71 -10.25
CA SER A 21 14.48 -6.97 -10.14
C SER A 21 15.84 -6.77 -9.46
N GLY A 22 16.14 -5.55 -9.02
CA GLY A 22 17.39 -5.15 -8.38
C GLY A 22 17.42 -5.39 -6.87
N ALA A 23 18.62 -5.60 -6.32
CA ALA A 23 18.87 -5.80 -4.89
C ALA A 23 18.69 -4.55 -4.01
N ARG A 24 18.03 -3.50 -4.51
CA ARG A 24 17.80 -2.22 -3.82
C ARG A 24 16.42 -1.69 -4.15
N ASP A 25 15.41 -2.39 -3.67
CA ASP A 25 14.09 -1.80 -3.45
C ASP A 25 14.27 -0.58 -2.53
N GLN A 26 14.00 0.62 -3.07
CA GLN A 26 14.04 1.87 -2.32
C GLN A 26 12.66 2.49 -2.36
N TRP A 27 12.01 2.50 -1.20
CA TRP A 27 10.68 3.02 -1.03
C TRP A 27 10.67 4.54 -1.17
N ASN A 28 10.31 5.02 -2.35
CA ASN A 28 10.41 6.42 -2.70
C ASN A 28 9.12 6.95 -3.29
N ARG A 29 9.05 8.28 -3.35
CA ARG A 29 8.03 8.93 -4.15
C ARG A 29 8.29 8.63 -5.64
N SER A 30 7.37 7.94 -6.31
CA SER A 30 7.49 7.69 -7.77
C SER A 30 7.44 8.98 -8.60
N GLY A 31 6.83 10.05 -8.05
CA GLY A 31 6.42 11.21 -8.82
C GLY A 31 5.32 10.86 -9.83
N THR A 32 5.07 11.74 -10.79
CA THR A 32 4.13 11.49 -11.90
C THR A 32 4.60 12.12 -13.20
N GLY A 33 4.27 11.50 -14.33
CA GLY A 33 4.55 12.03 -15.67
C GLY A 33 5.20 11.00 -16.58
N ARG A 34 5.69 11.43 -17.74
CA ARG A 34 6.18 10.56 -18.82
C ARG A 34 7.27 9.57 -18.39
N ASN A 35 8.10 9.94 -17.41
CA ASN A 35 9.24 9.15 -16.95
C ASN A 35 9.04 8.58 -15.53
N ALA A 36 7.86 8.74 -14.93
CA ALA A 36 7.60 8.22 -13.59
C ALA A 36 7.46 6.69 -13.65
N VAL A 37 8.25 6.00 -12.83
CA VAL A 37 8.32 4.55 -12.72
C VAL A 37 8.35 4.21 -11.24
N GLY A 38 7.72 3.10 -10.86
CA GLY A 38 7.77 2.53 -9.52
C GLY A 38 7.02 1.20 -9.47
N ASP A 39 7.14 0.45 -8.41
CA ASP A 39 6.36 -0.74 -8.10
C ASP A 39 5.23 -0.42 -7.11
N CYS A 40 4.78 -1.40 -6.32
CA CYS A 40 3.51 -1.27 -5.62
C CYS A 40 3.57 -0.28 -4.45
N GLU A 41 4.70 -0.25 -3.76
CA GLU A 41 5.08 0.58 -2.65
C GLU A 41 5.28 2.03 -3.09
N ASP A 42 6.02 2.25 -4.17
CA ASP A 42 6.28 3.59 -4.71
C ASP A 42 4.97 4.29 -5.12
N LEU A 43 4.08 3.54 -5.80
CA LEU A 43 2.75 4.06 -6.16
C LEU A 43 1.87 4.29 -4.93
N ALA A 44 1.98 3.45 -3.90
CA ALA A 44 1.23 3.65 -2.66
C ALA A 44 1.72 4.91 -1.90
N ILE A 45 3.04 5.13 -1.84
CA ILE A 45 3.66 6.33 -1.27
C ILE A 45 3.23 7.57 -2.04
N GLU A 46 3.30 7.55 -3.38
CA GLU A 46 2.87 8.67 -4.23
C GLU A 46 1.40 9.03 -3.98
N LYS A 47 0.51 8.04 -3.89
CA LYS A 47 -0.91 8.27 -3.56
C LYS A 47 -1.07 8.87 -2.18
N ARG A 48 -0.31 8.40 -1.19
CA ARG A 48 -0.38 8.90 0.19
C ARG A 48 0.01 10.37 0.26
N LEU A 49 1.14 10.73 -0.33
CA LEU A 49 1.63 12.10 -0.35
C LEU A 49 0.66 13.03 -1.06
N ARG A 50 0.12 12.65 -2.24
CA ARG A 50 -0.89 13.44 -2.94
C ARG A 50 -2.18 13.62 -2.16
N LEU A 51 -2.62 12.60 -1.42
CA LEU A 51 -3.80 12.71 -0.57
C LEU A 51 -3.57 13.73 0.54
N ILE A 52 -2.40 13.69 1.18
CA ILE A 52 -2.00 14.64 2.22
C ILE A 52 -1.89 16.06 1.64
N GLU A 53 -1.23 16.24 0.50
CA GLU A 53 -1.11 17.51 -0.22
C GLU A 53 -2.48 18.10 -0.58
N ALA A 54 -3.47 17.24 -0.84
CA ALA A 54 -4.85 17.62 -1.11
C ALA A 54 -5.73 17.78 0.15
N GLY A 55 -5.14 17.75 1.35
CA GLY A 55 -5.81 17.98 2.63
C GLY A 55 -6.45 16.75 3.28
N PHE A 56 -6.18 15.54 2.80
CA PHE A 56 -6.63 14.32 3.46
C PHE A 56 -5.81 14.09 4.76
N PRO A 57 -6.43 13.76 5.90
CA PRO A 57 -5.70 13.59 7.15
C PRO A 57 -4.67 12.46 7.07
N ALA A 58 -3.39 12.77 7.33
CA ALA A 58 -2.31 11.80 7.26
C ALA A 58 -2.50 10.62 8.23
N GLN A 59 -3.13 10.88 9.39
CA GLN A 59 -3.44 9.86 10.39
C GLN A 59 -4.46 8.81 9.90
N ASP A 60 -5.32 9.16 8.94
CA ASP A 60 -6.33 8.27 8.37
C ASP A 60 -5.79 7.47 7.17
N LEU A 61 -4.51 7.60 6.86
CA LEU A 61 -3.82 6.88 5.80
C LEU A 61 -2.84 5.87 6.40
N TYR A 62 -2.89 4.64 5.93
CA TYR A 62 -1.99 3.59 6.37
C TYR A 62 -1.71 2.58 5.25
N PHE A 63 -0.51 2.00 5.25
CA PHE A 63 -0.15 0.93 4.31
C PHE A 63 -0.58 -0.43 4.82
N ALA A 64 -0.85 -1.34 3.88
CA ALA A 64 -1.15 -2.72 4.17
C ALA A 64 -0.52 -3.64 3.14
N ILE A 65 -0.12 -4.83 3.60
CA ILE A 65 0.39 -5.91 2.78
C ILE A 65 -0.66 -7.01 2.72
N GLY A 66 -1.08 -7.35 1.50
CA GLY A 66 -2.00 -8.43 1.20
C GLY A 66 -1.34 -9.50 0.35
N TYR A 67 -1.80 -10.73 0.46
CA TYR A 67 -1.41 -11.82 -0.43
C TYR A 67 -2.56 -12.23 -1.34
N GLN A 68 -2.25 -12.40 -2.62
CA GLN A 68 -3.15 -13.00 -3.59
C GLN A 68 -2.40 -14.07 -4.38
N ARG A 69 -2.98 -15.28 -4.48
CA ARG A 69 -2.28 -16.48 -4.99
C ARG A 69 -1.60 -16.30 -6.36
N ARG A 70 -2.15 -15.46 -7.24
CA ARG A 70 -1.61 -15.23 -8.58
C ARG A 70 -0.57 -14.12 -8.64
N ALA A 71 -0.56 -13.22 -7.65
CA ALA A 71 0.21 -11.98 -7.72
C ALA A 71 1.15 -11.79 -6.50
N GLY A 72 1.24 -12.79 -5.63
CA GLY A 72 2.14 -12.77 -4.48
C GLY A 72 1.73 -11.78 -3.39
N LEU A 73 2.73 -11.34 -2.63
CA LEU A 73 2.59 -10.20 -1.73
C LEU A 73 2.38 -8.93 -2.55
N HIS A 74 1.63 -8.00 -1.99
CA HIS A 74 1.33 -6.73 -2.63
C HIS A 74 1.06 -5.68 -1.59
N LEU A 75 1.74 -4.55 -1.72
CA LEU A 75 1.51 -3.39 -0.89
C LEU A 75 0.45 -2.47 -1.50
N VAL A 76 -0.41 -1.96 -0.64
CA VAL A 76 -1.45 -1.00 -0.99
C VAL A 76 -1.49 0.14 0.02
N LEU A 77 -2.05 1.27 -0.41
CA LEU A 77 -2.49 2.32 0.49
C LEU A 77 -3.94 2.10 0.89
N VAL A 78 -4.26 2.38 2.14
CA VAL A 78 -5.63 2.39 2.65
C VAL A 78 -5.97 3.76 3.20
N ALA A 79 -7.15 4.26 2.83
CA ALA A 79 -7.73 5.48 3.35
C ALA A 79 -8.93 5.14 4.24
N ARG A 80 -8.83 5.43 5.53
CA ARG A 80 -9.94 5.37 6.47
C ARG A 80 -10.88 6.54 6.21
N THR A 81 -12.17 6.23 6.13
CA THR A 81 -13.23 7.23 5.97
C THR A 81 -14.40 6.86 6.87
N GLU A 82 -15.34 7.78 7.03
CA GLU A 82 -16.59 7.52 7.77
C GLU A 82 -17.40 6.33 7.19
N GLN A 83 -17.23 6.02 5.91
CA GLN A 83 -17.91 4.92 5.22
C GLN A 83 -17.16 3.58 5.37
N GLY A 84 -15.97 3.61 5.97
CA GLY A 84 -15.06 2.48 6.09
C GLY A 84 -13.73 2.70 5.38
N ASP A 85 -12.92 1.64 5.42
CA ASP A 85 -11.55 1.64 4.90
C ASP A 85 -11.56 1.31 3.39
N TYR A 86 -11.09 2.26 2.57
CA TYR A 86 -10.95 2.11 1.12
C TYR A 86 -9.51 1.77 0.73
N VAL A 87 -9.36 0.74 -0.11
CA VAL A 87 -8.07 0.30 -0.66
C VAL A 87 -7.79 1.03 -1.98
N LEU A 88 -6.62 1.66 -2.05
CA LEU A 88 -6.06 2.27 -3.24
C LEU A 88 -4.93 1.39 -3.77
N ASP A 89 -5.26 0.60 -4.78
CA ASP A 89 -4.38 -0.43 -5.33
C ASP A 89 -3.78 0.04 -6.67
N SER A 90 -2.49 -0.19 -6.89
CA SER A 90 -1.82 0.08 -8.17
C SER A 90 -2.32 -0.81 -9.31
N ARG A 91 -2.87 -2.00 -9.00
CA ARG A 91 -3.34 -2.99 -9.96
C ARG A 91 -4.74 -2.73 -10.53
N THR A 92 -5.46 -1.73 -10.01
CA THR A 92 -6.81 -1.41 -10.48
C THR A 92 -7.12 0.09 -10.37
N PRO A 93 -7.79 0.70 -11.36
CA PRO A 93 -8.20 2.11 -11.26
C PRO A 93 -9.36 2.32 -10.28
N TYR A 94 -9.99 1.25 -9.80
CA TYR A 94 -11.12 1.29 -8.87
C TYR A 94 -10.66 1.16 -7.42
N ILE A 95 -11.29 1.91 -6.52
CA ILE A 95 -11.13 1.69 -5.08
C ILE A 95 -12.15 0.67 -4.60
N ASN A 96 -11.73 -0.22 -3.71
CA ASN A 96 -12.58 -1.22 -3.10
C ASN A 96 -12.61 -1.03 -1.58
N PHE A 97 -13.71 -1.40 -0.94
CA PHE A 97 -13.70 -1.57 0.51
C PHE A 97 -12.69 -2.65 0.89
N TRP A 98 -12.01 -2.48 2.03
CA TRP A 98 -11.04 -3.44 2.59
C TRP A 98 -11.53 -4.90 2.54
N ALA A 99 -12.77 -5.15 2.95
CA ALA A 99 -13.36 -6.49 2.98
C ALA A 99 -13.70 -7.07 1.59
N LYS A 100 -13.73 -6.24 0.54
CA LYS A 100 -14.03 -6.64 -0.85
C LYS A 100 -12.78 -6.74 -1.72
N ALA A 101 -11.64 -6.26 -1.24
CA ALA A 101 -10.39 -6.39 -1.97
C ALA A 101 -9.97 -7.88 -2.04
N PRO A 102 -9.36 -8.34 -3.15
CA PRO A 102 -9.09 -9.75 -3.40
C PRO A 102 -7.84 -10.28 -2.67
N TYR A 103 -7.60 -9.82 -1.43
CA TYR A 103 -6.40 -10.12 -0.67
C TYR A 103 -6.72 -10.86 0.63
N VAL A 104 -5.84 -11.80 0.98
CA VAL A 104 -5.68 -12.21 2.38
C VAL A 104 -4.74 -11.20 3.02
N TRP A 105 -5.26 -10.38 3.93
CA TRP A 105 -4.46 -9.36 4.61
C TRP A 105 -3.50 -9.98 5.60
N ILE A 106 -2.24 -9.54 5.55
CA ILE A 106 -1.14 -10.10 6.35
C ILE A 106 -0.72 -9.12 7.44
N MET A 107 -0.36 -7.90 7.03
CA MET A 107 0.10 -6.84 7.93
C MET A 107 -0.47 -5.48 7.49
N ARG A 108 -0.59 -4.56 8.44
CA ARG A 108 -0.88 -3.15 8.19
C ARG A 108 -0.18 -2.25 9.18
N GLN A 109 0.07 -1.01 8.80
CA GLN A 109 0.44 0.05 9.74
C GLN A 109 -0.71 0.33 10.70
N SER A 110 -0.35 0.70 11.92
CA SER A 110 -1.28 1.24 12.90
C SER A 110 -1.67 2.64 12.47
N THR A 111 -2.98 2.92 12.44
CA THR A 111 -3.50 4.24 12.09
C THR A 111 -2.84 5.31 12.97
N GLY A 112 -2.29 6.37 12.35
CA GLY A 112 -1.56 7.44 13.05
C GLY A 112 -0.14 7.10 13.52
N GLN A 113 0.37 5.88 13.30
CA GLN A 113 1.72 5.43 13.68
C GLN A 113 2.35 4.67 12.51
N SER A 114 3.05 5.39 11.63
CA SER A 114 3.60 4.84 10.38
C SER A 114 4.73 3.83 10.58
N ASP A 115 5.39 3.85 11.72
CA ASP A 115 6.45 2.93 12.13
C ASP A 115 5.90 1.63 12.76
N VAL A 116 4.66 1.64 13.27
CA VAL A 116 4.10 0.49 13.99
C VAL A 116 3.26 -0.39 13.09
N TRP A 117 3.83 -1.52 12.66
CA TRP A 117 3.12 -2.54 11.89
C TRP A 117 2.51 -3.64 12.76
N ARG A 118 1.32 -4.11 12.38
CA ARG A 118 0.59 -5.18 13.09
C ARG A 118 0.08 -6.22 12.12
N SER A 119 0.19 -7.48 12.53
CA SER A 119 -0.44 -8.61 11.84
C SER A 119 -1.95 -8.52 11.87
N THR A 120 -2.58 -8.82 10.73
CA THR A 120 -4.03 -9.03 10.62
C THR A 120 -4.41 -10.51 10.66
N LEU A 121 -3.43 -11.42 10.49
CA LEU A 121 -3.64 -12.85 10.63
C LEU A 121 -3.88 -13.25 12.10
N PRO A 122 -4.81 -14.19 12.38
CA PRO A 122 -4.99 -14.77 13.70
C PRO A 122 -3.70 -15.40 14.21
N VAL A 123 -3.44 -15.30 15.52
CA VAL A 123 -2.27 -15.92 16.16
C VAL A 123 -2.27 -17.44 15.98
N SER A 124 -3.44 -18.07 15.88
CA SER A 124 -3.61 -19.51 15.64
C SER A 124 -3.37 -19.95 14.20
N SER A 125 -3.15 -19.03 13.25
CA SER A 125 -2.93 -19.40 11.85
C SER A 125 -1.56 -20.08 11.68
N PRO A 126 -1.47 -21.29 11.10
CA PRO A 126 -0.19 -21.95 10.85
C PRO A 126 0.65 -21.19 9.81
N TYR A 127 0.04 -20.31 9.02
CA TYR A 127 0.72 -19.44 8.06
C TYR A 127 1.19 -18.12 8.69
N SER A 128 0.88 -17.85 9.96
CA SER A 128 1.18 -16.55 10.59
C SER A 128 2.68 -16.25 10.62
N ALA A 129 3.51 -17.15 11.12
CA ALA A 129 4.95 -16.91 11.26
C ALA A 129 5.70 -16.73 9.91
N PRO A 130 5.61 -17.67 8.93
CA PRO A 130 6.35 -17.52 7.67
C PRO A 130 5.87 -16.33 6.85
N VAL A 131 4.56 -16.08 6.80
CA VAL A 131 4.00 -14.98 6.00
C VAL A 131 4.25 -13.62 6.66
N ARG A 132 4.28 -13.55 8.00
CA ARG A 132 4.76 -12.36 8.71
C ARG A 132 6.24 -12.10 8.44
N HIS A 133 7.08 -13.14 8.40
CA HIS A 133 8.50 -12.96 8.11
C HIS A 133 8.71 -12.37 6.71
N MET A 134 8.04 -12.93 5.69
CA MET A 134 8.12 -12.39 4.33
C MET A 134 7.66 -10.93 4.27
N ALA A 135 6.50 -10.61 4.85
CA ALA A 135 6.01 -9.24 4.86
C ALA A 135 6.85 -8.31 5.76
N ALA A 136 7.55 -8.83 6.77
CA ALA A 136 8.49 -8.05 7.58
C ALA A 136 9.75 -7.72 6.78
N THR A 137 10.23 -8.62 5.92
CA THR A 137 11.31 -8.32 4.98
C THR A 137 10.95 -7.16 4.04
N GLU A 138 9.72 -7.15 3.51
CA GLU A 138 9.21 -6.01 2.71
C GLU A 138 9.18 -4.71 3.54
N ILE A 139 8.75 -4.77 4.80
CA ILE A 139 8.70 -3.60 5.69
C ILE A 139 10.09 -3.12 6.11
N ASP A 140 11.02 -4.02 6.40
CA ASP A 140 12.37 -3.68 6.81
C ASP A 140 13.12 -3.00 5.65
N ALA A 141 12.86 -3.43 4.41
CA ALA A 141 13.32 -2.71 3.22
C ALA A 141 12.79 -1.26 3.19
N ALA A 142 11.54 -1.05 3.61
CA ALA A 142 10.93 0.28 3.73
C ALA A 142 11.51 1.15 4.86
N ALA A 143 11.69 0.56 6.05
CA ALA A 143 11.95 1.29 7.30
C ALA A 143 13.41 1.73 7.44
N LEU A 144 14.34 1.13 6.70
CA LEU A 144 15.77 1.43 6.83
C LEU A 144 16.18 2.85 6.39
N ARG A 145 15.28 3.69 5.86
CA ARG A 145 15.67 5.00 5.27
C ARG A 145 14.64 6.15 5.39
N SER A 146 13.61 6.04 6.23
CA SER A 146 12.73 7.19 6.57
C SER A 146 13.31 8.07 7.67
#